data_AF-A0A378A8P5-F1
#
_entry.id   AF-A0A378A8P5-F1
#
_cell.length_a   1.000
_cell.length_b   1.000
_cell.length_c   1.000
_cell.angle_alpha   90.00
_cell.angle_beta   90.00
_cell.angle_gamma   90.00
#
_symmetry.space_group_name_H-M   'P 1'
#
loop_
_entity.id
_entity.type
_entity.pdbx_description
1 polymer ?
#
loop_
_entity_poly.entity_id
_entity_poly.type
_entity_poly.pdbx_seq_one_letter_code
_entity_poly.pdbx_strand_id
1 'polypeptide(L)' 'MLAEYGEITIDLVVKNVIVITLDNANEESESYYQISCQFKFRHLDDQRRIEKILLDLILEAKRKKRI' A
#
# COMPACT_ATOMS: atom_id res chain seq x y z
N MET A 1 10.22 3.48 -8.90
CA MET A 1 10.02 2.15 -8.27
C MET A 1 9.78 2.37 -6.77
N LEU A 2 8.83 1.71 -6.10
CA LEU A 2 8.55 1.95 -4.66
C LEU A 2 9.80 1.82 -3.77
N ALA A 3 10.77 0.99 -4.19
CA ALA A 3 12.06 0.80 -3.53
C ALA A 3 12.93 2.08 -3.42
N GLU A 4 12.69 3.11 -4.25
CA GLU A 4 13.48 4.35 -4.24
C GLU A 4 13.22 5.23 -3.01
N TYR A 5 12.10 5.01 -2.30
CA TYR A 5 11.75 5.77 -1.11
C TYR A 5 12.40 5.26 0.18
N GLY A 6 13.15 4.14 0.10
CA GLY A 6 13.76 3.46 1.24
C GLY A 6 12.74 2.81 2.18
N GLU A 7 13.20 2.39 3.37
CA GLU A 7 12.38 1.67 4.35
C GLU A 7 11.86 2.58 5.48
N ILE A 8 10.69 2.24 6.03
CA ILE A 8 10.07 2.88 7.20
C ILE A 8 9.60 1.77 8.14
N THR A 9 10.09 1.78 9.38
CA THR A 9 9.62 0.85 10.43
C THR A 9 8.46 1.50 11.18
N ILE A 10 7.27 0.90 11.15
CA ILE A 10 6.06 1.45 11.75
C ILE A 10 5.21 0.39 12.44
N ASP A 11 4.49 0.76 13.49
CA ASP A 11 3.50 -0.12 14.12
C ASP A 11 2.23 -0.18 13.28
N LEU A 12 1.69 -1.38 13.12
CA LEU A 12 0.45 -1.64 12.38
C LEU A 12 -0.63 -2.13 13.34
N VAL A 13 -1.83 -1.56 13.21
CA VAL A 13 -3.03 -2.04 13.88
C VAL A 13 -3.95 -2.66 12.83
N VAL A 14 -4.17 -3.97 12.90
CA VAL A 14 -5.09 -4.67 11.99
C VAL A 14 -6.51 -4.14 12.21
N LYS A 15 -7.20 -3.80 11.11
CA LYS A 15 -8.58 -3.30 11.11
C LYS A 15 -9.57 -4.26 10.50
N ASN A 16 -9.16 -4.96 9.45
CA ASN A 16 -10.02 -5.89 8.74
C ASN A 16 -9.16 -6.96 8.05
N VAL A 17 -9.71 -8.16 7.93
CA VAL A 17 -9.11 -9.26 7.18
C VAL A 17 -10.21 -9.83 6.29
N ILE A 18 -9.99 -9.82 4.98
CA ILE A 18 -10.92 -10.40 4.00
C ILE A 18 -10.18 -11.41 3.14
N VAL A 19 -10.90 -12.40 2.65
CA VAL A 19 -10.40 -13.34 1.63
C VAL A 19 -10.93 -12.87 0.29
N ILE A 20 -10.01 -12.68 -0.66
CA ILE A 20 -10.32 -12.36 -2.04
C ILE A 20 -10.05 -13.62 -2.85
N THR A 21 -11.12 -14.21 -3.39
CA THR A 21 -11.01 -15.34 -4.32
C THR A 21 -11.06 -14.79 -5.74
N LEU A 22 -10.07 -15.17 -6.55
CA LEU A 22 -10.02 -14.86 -7.97
C LEU A 22 -10.41 -16.13 -8.74
N ASP A 23 -11.59 -16.09 -9.36
CA ASP A 23 -12.06 -17.19 -10.20
C ASP A 23 -11.59 -16.97 -11.64
N ASN A 24 -10.48 -17.61 -11.99
CA ASN A 24 -10.00 -17.67 -13.37
C ASN A 24 -10.68 -18.85 -14.09
N ALA A 25 -11.30 -18.59 -15.24
CA ALA A 25 -12.08 -19.59 -15.98
C ALA A 25 -11.31 -20.87 -16.39
N ASN A 26 -9.97 -20.84 -16.34
CA ASN A 26 -9.09 -21.94 -16.77
C ASN A 26 -8.10 -22.43 -15.68
N GLU A 27 -8.18 -21.93 -14.44
CA GLU A 27 -7.25 -22.28 -13.35
C GLU A 27 -8.00 -22.59 -12.05
N GLU A 28 -7.33 -23.23 -11.08
CA GLU A 28 -7.88 -23.43 -9.73
C GLU A 28 -8.10 -22.06 -9.06
N SER A 29 -9.23 -21.91 -8.35
CA SER A 29 -9.55 -20.65 -7.66
C SER A 29 -8.46 -20.27 -6.67
N GLU A 30 -7.78 -19.14 -6.91
CA GLU A 30 -6.76 -18.63 -6.00
C GLU A 30 -7.41 -17.75 -4.93
N SER A 31 -7.07 -17.97 -3.66
CA SER A 31 -7.59 -17.17 -2.54
C SER A 31 -6.47 -16.43 -1.83
N TYR A 32 -6.63 -15.12 -1.69
CA TYR A 32 -5.67 -14.20 -1.08
C TYR A 32 -6.25 -13.58 0.19
N TYR A 33 -5.47 -13.57 1.28
CA TYR A 33 -5.82 -12.81 2.47
C TYR A 33 -5.39 -11.35 2.29
N GLN A 34 -6.36 -10.44 2.23
CA GLN A 34 -6.11 -9.01 2.28
C GLN A 34 -6.30 -8.50 3.70
N ILE A 35 -5.23 -7.96 4.29
CA ILE A 35 -5.22 -7.42 5.65
C ILE A 35 -5.16 -5.89 5.57
N SER A 36 -6.22 -5.22 5.99
CA SER A 36 -6.25 -3.76 6.12
C SER A 36 -5.66 -3.34 7.46
N CYS A 37 -4.65 -2.47 7.44
CA CYS A 37 -3.95 -1.97 8.62
C CYS A 37 -4.06 -0.46 8.74
N GLN A 38 -4.19 0.04 9.97
CA GLN A 38 -3.98 1.44 10.31
C GLN A 38 -2.55 1.64 10.82
N PHE A 39 -1.87 2.64 10.28
CA PHE A 39 -0.56 3.06 10.77
C PHE A 39 -0.67 3.68 12.17
N LYS A 40 0.17 3.20 13.07
CA LYS A 40 0.42 3.79 14.39
C LYS A 40 1.84 4.34 14.37
N PHE A 41 1.95 5.65 14.15
CA PHE A 41 3.23 6.33 14.05
C PHE A 41 3.94 6.39 15.42
N ARG A 42 5.16 5.86 15.49
CA ARG A 42 6.04 6.02 16.66
C ARG A 42 6.64 7.42 16.71
N HIS A 43 6.97 7.98 15.55
CA HIS A 43 7.54 9.31 15.38
C HIS A 43 6.77 10.10 14.31
N LEU A 44 6.61 11.42 14.53
CA LEU A 44 5.93 12.31 13.57
C LEU A 44 6.71 12.47 12.26
N ASP A 45 8.01 12.24 12.27
CA ASP A 45 8.84 12.32 11.06
C ASP A 45 8.52 11.19 10.07
N ASP A 46 8.15 10.00 10.56
CA ASP A 46 7.67 8.90 9.71
C ASP A 46 6.36 9.26 9.02
N GLN A 47 5.46 9.96 9.73
CA GLN A 47 4.22 10.45 9.15
C GLN A 47 4.48 11.43 8.01
N ARG A 48 5.32 12.45 8.25
CA ARG A 48 5.70 13.44 7.22
C ARG A 48 6.38 12.79 6.03
N ARG A 49 7.22 11.77 6.27
CA ARG A 49 7.89 11.02 5.20
C ARG A 49 6.87 10.26 4.34
N ILE A 50 5.89 9.60 4.96
CA ILE A 50 4.81 8.93 4.21
C ILE A 50 3.94 9.93 3.44
N GLU A 51 3.61 11.08 4.02
CA GLU A 51 2.86 12.14 3.33
C GLU A 51 3.60 12.62 2.07
N LYS A 52 4.93 12.81 2.15
CA LYS A 52 5.75 13.15 0.99
C LYS A 52 5.72 12.05 -0.08
N ILE A 53 5.89 10.79 0.32
CA ILE A 53 5.84 9.64 -0.61
C ILE A 53 4.48 9.58 -1.32
N LEU A 54 3.38 9.77 -0.58
CA LEU A 54 2.03 9.80 -1.15
C LEU A 54 1.89 10.89 -2.21
N LEU A 55 2.35 12.11 -1.93
CA LEU A 55 2.30 13.22 -2.88
C LEU A 55 3.11 12.93 -4.14
N ASP A 56 4.32 12.40 -4.00
CA ASP A 56 5.18 12.07 -5.14
C ASP A 56 4.52 11.01 -6.04
N LEU A 57 3.97 9.94 -5.46
CA LEU A 57 3.27 8.87 -6.19
C LEU A 57 2.01 9.38 -6.90
N ILE A 58 1.23 10.26 -6.25
CA ILE A 58 0.05 10.89 -6.87
C ILE A 58 0.45 11.71 -8.10
N LEU A 59 1.52 12.50 -7.98
CA LEU A 59 2.02 13.32 -9.08
C LEU A 59 2.60 12.45 -10.21
N GLU A 60 3.32 11.38 -9.89
CA GLU A 60 3.84 10.44 -10.88
C GLU A 60 2.71 9.77 -11.67
N ALA A 61 1.66 9.28 -10.99
CA ALA A 61 0.49 8.69 -11.62
C ALA A 61 -0.25 9.70 -12.52
N LYS A 62 -0.37 10.96 -12.07
CA LYS A 62 -0.98 12.03 -12.87
C LYS A 62 -0.18 12.35 -14.13
N ARG A 63 1.16 12.28 -14.06
CA ARG A 63 2.03 12.46 -15.24
C ARG A 63 1.88 11.31 -16.23
N LYS A 64 1.84 10.06 -15.76
CA LYS A 64 1.66 8.88 -16.62
C LYS A 64 0.35 8.88 -17.41
N LYS A 65 -0.75 9.41 -16.85
CA LYS A 65 -2.04 9.53 -17.55
C LYS A 65 -2.11 10.63 -18.62
N ARG A 66 -1.14 11.54 -18.66
CA ARG A 66 -1.08 12.64 -19.64
C ARG A 66 -0.27 12.29 -20.88
N ILE A 67 0.40 11.14 -20.87
CA ILE A 67 1.13 10.54 -21.99
C ILE A 67 0.23 9.44 -22.56
#